data_AF-A0A917YXZ0-F1
#
_entry.id   AF-A0A917YXZ0-F1
#
_cell.length_a   1.000
_cell.length_b   1.000
_cell.length_c   1.000
_cell.angle_alpha   90.00
_cell.angle_beta   90.00
_cell.angle_gamma   90.00
#
_symmetry.space_group_name_H-M   'P 1'
#
loop_
_entity.id
_entity.type
_entity.pdbx_description
1 polymer ?
#
loop_
_entity_poly.entity_id
_entity_poly.type
_entity_poly.pdbx_seq_one_letter_code
_entity_poly.pdbx_strand_id
1 'polypeptide(L)'
;MKMLNRYLNLQQQKLDSMQQRQSKLQHQHQQECDRLSQLQQHASGLGNASTVNNAMGLQNLSAVRTQLQALCEQQGLKVAQADQEVRRQQQACVAQLRYNKGLEVVRDKQQDRERRHQIRQEQKHSDELTALLLQNVSPFA
;
A
#
# COMPACT_ATOMS: atom_id res chain seq x y z
N MET A 1 -17.26 18.85 10.11
CA MET A 1 -17.69 17.50 9.65
C MET A 1 -17.46 17.23 8.15
N LYS A 2 -18.14 17.92 7.22
CA LYS A 2 -18.09 17.58 5.76
C LYS A 2 -16.68 17.61 5.14
N MET A 3 -15.84 18.58 5.53
CA MET A 3 -14.48 18.73 4.99
C MET A 3 -13.51 17.62 5.46
N LEU A 4 -13.54 17.24 6.74
CA LEU A 4 -12.69 16.17 7.28
C LEU A 4 -13.09 14.80 6.70
N ASN A 5 -14.39 14.54 6.56
CA ASN A 5 -14.88 13.32 5.91
C ASN A 5 -14.49 13.25 4.43
N ARG A 6 -14.57 14.38 3.72
CA ARG A 6 -14.12 14.46 2.32
C ARG A 6 -12.61 14.19 2.20
N TYR A 7 -11.82 14.74 3.13
CA TYR A 7 -10.38 14.52 3.17
C TYR A 7 -10.04 13.06 3.49
N LEU A 8 -10.71 12.45 4.47
CA LEU A 8 -10.57 11.02 4.78
C LEU A 8 -10.88 10.14 3.57
N ASN A 9 -11.96 10.41 2.84
CA ASN A 9 -12.28 9.70 1.59
C ASN A 9 -11.18 9.84 0.54
N LEU A 10 -10.61 11.05 0.37
CA LEU A 10 -9.49 11.27 -0.54
C LEU A 10 -8.25 10.46 -0.12
N GLN A 11 -7.95 10.42 1.18
CA GLN A 11 -6.83 9.65 1.69
C GLN A 11 -7.05 8.13 1.60
N GLN A 12 -8.30 7.67 1.68
CA GLN A 12 -8.66 6.28 1.43
C GLN A 12 -8.45 5.92 -0.05
N GLN A 13 -8.95 6.74 -0.98
CA GLN A 13 -8.73 6.55 -2.42
C GLN A 13 -7.24 6.53 -2.78
N LYS A 14 -6.46 7.39 -2.13
CA LYS A 14 -4.99 7.39 -2.28
C LYS A 14 -4.39 6.06 -1.84
N LEU A 15 -4.80 5.53 -0.68
CA LEU A 15 -4.34 4.23 -0.19
C LEU A 15 -4.71 3.11 -1.16
N ASP A 16 -5.95 3.11 -1.68
CA ASP A 16 -6.41 2.10 -2.64
C ASP A 16 -5.58 2.14 -3.93
N SER A 17 -5.29 3.34 -4.45
CA SER A 17 -4.40 3.53 -5.61
C SER A 17 -2.97 3.03 -5.33
N MET A 18 -2.45 3.28 -4.13
CA MET A 18 -1.14 2.79 -3.70
C MET A 18 -1.09 1.25 -3.60
N GLN A 19 -2.18 0.62 -3.16
CA GLN A 19 -2.30 -0.85 -3.11
C GLN A 19 -2.40 -1.46 -4.51
N GLN A 20 -3.12 -0.82 -5.44
CA GLN A 20 -3.13 -1.25 -6.84
C GLN A 20 -1.73 -1.17 -7.46
N ARG A 21 -0.97 -0.10 -7.17
CA ARG A 21 0.43 0.01 -7.58
C ARG A 21 1.30 -1.08 -6.97
N GLN A 22 1.11 -1.40 -5.68
CA GLN A 22 1.82 -2.50 -5.01
C GLN A 22 1.62 -3.83 -5.75
N SER A 23 0.38 -4.16 -6.11
CA SER A 23 0.06 -5.38 -6.85
C SER A 23 0.74 -5.42 -8.22
N LYS A 24 0.74 -4.30 -8.95
CA LYS A 24 1.45 -4.20 -10.24
C LYS A 24 2.96 -4.42 -10.09
N LEU A 25 3.58 -3.82 -9.07
CA LEU A 25 5.01 -3.98 -8.79
C LEU A 25 5.36 -5.43 -8.41
N GLN A 26 4.52 -6.08 -7.61
CA GLN A 26 4.69 -7.50 -7.26
C GLN A 26 4.62 -8.39 -8.50
N HIS A 27 3.67 -8.13 -9.40
CA HIS A 27 3.58 -8.87 -10.65
C HIS A 27 4.82 -8.65 -11.53
N GLN A 28 5.31 -7.42 -11.63
CA GLN A 28 6.56 -7.12 -12.36
C GLN A 28 7.76 -7.84 -11.74
N HIS A 29 7.90 -7.81 -10.41
CA HIS A 29 8.97 -8.54 -9.73
C HIS A 29 8.91 -10.05 -10.04
N GLN A 30 7.71 -10.65 -10.00
CA GLN A 30 7.54 -12.05 -10.37
C GLN A 30 7.96 -12.33 -11.82
N GLN A 31 7.57 -11.47 -12.76
CA GLN A 31 7.99 -11.60 -14.16
C GLN A 31 9.51 -11.56 -14.31
N GLU A 32 10.20 -10.68 -13.59
CA GLU A 32 11.67 -10.62 -13.64
C GLU A 32 12.33 -11.87 -13.03
N CYS A 33 11.74 -12.44 -11.97
CA CYS A 33 12.17 -13.71 -11.38
C CYS A 33 11.97 -14.88 -12.35
N ASP A 34 10.82 -14.95 -13.02
CA ASP A 34 10.51 -15.98 -14.00
C ASP A 34 11.48 -15.92 -15.19
N ARG A 35 11.78 -14.71 -15.69
CA ARG A 35 12.79 -14.51 -16.73
C ARG A 35 14.18 -14.97 -16.29
N LEU A 36 14.58 -14.65 -15.06
CA LEU A 36 15.87 -15.11 -14.53
C LEU A 36 15.92 -16.64 -14.47
N SER A 37 14.86 -17.28 -13.98
CA SER A 37 14.75 -18.74 -13.92
C SER A 37 14.86 -19.37 -15.31
N GLN A 38 14.19 -18.80 -16.31
CA GLN A 38 14.30 -19.27 -17.70
C GLN A 38 15.72 -19.12 -18.25
N LEU A 39 16.39 -17.98 -18.02
CA LEU A 39 17.78 -17.79 -18.44
C LEU A 39 18.73 -18.79 -17.78
N GLN A 40 18.53 -19.07 -16.50
CA GLN A 40 19.32 -20.06 -15.76
C GLN A 40 19.08 -21.48 -16.30
N GLN A 41 17.83 -21.84 -16.61
CA GLN A 41 17.51 -23.12 -17.25
C GLN A 41 18.18 -23.25 -18.63
N HIS A 42 18.14 -22.20 -19.45
CA HIS A 42 18.84 -22.18 -20.73
C HIS A 42 20.37 -22.29 -20.56
N ALA A 43 20.93 -21.59 -19.57
CA ALA A 43 22.36 -21.67 -19.26
C ALA A 43 22.78 -23.09 -18.84
N SER A 44 21.97 -23.76 -18.02
CA SER A 44 22.19 -25.16 -17.62
C SER A 44 21.95 -26.16 -18.76
N GLY A 45 21.05 -25.84 -19.70
CA GLY A 45 20.74 -26.66 -20.87
C GLY A 45 21.76 -26.57 -22.01
N LEU A 46 22.67 -25.59 -21.99
CA LEU A 46 23.78 -25.52 -22.93
C LEU A 46 24.71 -26.73 -22.75
N GLY A 47 24.63 -27.66 -23.70
CA GLY A 47 25.36 -28.93 -23.72
C GLY A 47 26.85 -28.81 -23.41
N ASN A 48 27.43 -29.93 -22.99
CA ASN A 48 28.82 -30.00 -22.58
C ASN A 48 29.76 -29.95 -23.80
N ALA A 49 31.01 -29.54 -23.60
CA ALA A 49 32.05 -29.54 -24.64
C ALA A 49 32.18 -30.90 -25.37
N SER A 50 31.79 -31.99 -24.73
CA SER A 50 31.74 -33.35 -25.28
C SER A 50 30.69 -33.58 -26.38
N THR A 51 29.76 -32.65 -26.60
CA THR A 51 28.78 -32.71 -27.70
C THR A 51 29.23 -31.98 -28.96
N VAL A 52 30.33 -31.22 -28.89
CA VAL A 52 30.80 -30.38 -29.99
C VAL A 52 32.22 -30.80 -30.38
N ASN A 53 32.34 -31.48 -31.52
CA ASN A 53 33.60 -32.10 -31.95
C ASN A 53 34.49 -31.20 -32.82
N ASN A 54 34.16 -29.91 -32.98
CA ASN A 54 34.95 -28.97 -33.78
C ASN A 54 35.34 -27.72 -32.98
N ALA A 55 36.53 -27.19 -33.25
CA ALA A 55 37.12 -26.08 -32.51
C ALA A 55 36.27 -24.79 -32.60
N MET A 56 35.70 -24.49 -33.77
CA MET A 56 34.81 -23.33 -33.92
C MET A 56 33.53 -23.47 -33.10
N GLY A 57 32.95 -24.65 -33.01
CA GLY A 57 31.76 -24.90 -32.20
C GLY A 57 32.05 -24.80 -30.71
N LEU A 58 33.23 -25.25 -30.26
CA LEU A 58 33.67 -25.07 -28.87
C LEU A 58 33.88 -23.58 -28.53
N GLN A 59 34.46 -22.82 -29.46
CA GLN A 59 34.62 -21.37 -29.31
C GLN A 59 33.27 -20.65 -29.24
N ASN A 60 32.34 -21.00 -30.14
CA ASN A 60 30.98 -20.45 -30.15
C ASN A 60 30.23 -20.80 -28.87
N LEU A 61 30.30 -22.06 -28.43
CA LEU A 61 29.68 -22.52 -27.17
C LEU A 61 30.23 -21.74 -25.97
N SER A 62 31.54 -21.53 -25.91
CA SER A 62 32.17 -20.71 -24.87
C SER A 62 31.67 -19.27 -24.91
N ALA A 63 31.63 -18.64 -26.08
CA ALA A 63 31.16 -17.26 -26.22
C ALA A 63 29.70 -17.11 -25.81
N VAL A 64 28.85 -18.05 -26.22
CA VAL A 64 27.42 -18.07 -25.85
C VAL A 64 27.24 -18.28 -24.35
N ARG A 65 28.04 -19.16 -23.71
CA ARG A 65 28.01 -19.34 -22.25
C ARG A 65 28.36 -18.05 -21.50
N THR A 66 29.43 -17.37 -21.91
CA THR A 66 29.84 -16.10 -21.30
C THR A 66 28.75 -15.03 -21.46
N GLN A 67 28.14 -14.93 -22.65
CA GLN A 67 27.03 -13.99 -22.89
C GLN A 67 25.79 -14.31 -22.05
N LEU A 68 25.39 -15.58 -21.96
CA LEU A 68 24.25 -15.99 -21.15
C LEU A 68 24.50 -15.77 -19.66
N GLN A 69 25.72 -16.00 -19.18
CA GLN A 69 26.08 -15.71 -17.79
C GLN A 69 25.98 -14.20 -17.51
N ALA A 70 26.49 -13.35 -18.39
CA ALA A 70 26.34 -11.90 -18.26
C ALA A 70 24.86 -11.46 -18.28
N LEU A 71 24.02 -12.09 -19.11
CA LEU A 71 22.57 -11.84 -19.13
C LEU A 71 21.90 -12.27 -17.83
N CYS A 72 22.27 -13.42 -17.26
CA CYS A 72 21.78 -13.87 -15.96
C CYS A 72 22.14 -12.88 -14.84
N GLU A 73 23.39 -12.40 -14.81
CA GLU A 73 23.84 -11.41 -13.83
C GLU A 73 23.07 -10.09 -13.97
N GLN A 74 22.94 -9.57 -15.18
CA GLN A 74 22.15 -8.36 -15.45
C GLN A 74 20.68 -8.54 -15.05
N GLN A 75 20.10 -9.70 -15.34
CA GLN A 75 18.72 -10.01 -14.97
C GLN A 75 18.56 -10.13 -13.45
N GLY A 76 19.56 -10.69 -12.74
CA GLY A 76 19.61 -10.71 -11.29
C GLY A 76 19.59 -9.31 -10.67
N LEU A 77 20.30 -8.35 -11.26
CA LEU A 77 20.25 -6.94 -10.84
C LEU A 77 18.85 -6.34 -11.02
N LYS A 78 18.15 -6.64 -12.13
CA LYS A 78 16.77 -6.19 -12.34
C LYS A 78 15.80 -6.77 -11.32
N VAL A 79 15.95 -8.05 -10.97
CA VAL A 79 15.16 -8.68 -9.90
C VAL A 79 15.38 -7.96 -8.56
N ALA A 80 16.63 -7.67 -8.21
CA ALA A 80 16.95 -6.95 -6.98
C ALA A 80 16.36 -5.53 -6.96
N GLN A 81 16.43 -4.81 -8.08
CA GLN A 81 15.81 -3.48 -8.22
C GLN A 81 14.28 -3.55 -8.07
N ALA A 82 13.64 -4.55 -8.70
CA ALA A 82 12.20 -4.75 -8.60
C ALA A 82 11.77 -5.09 -7.15
N ASP A 83 12.52 -5.94 -6.45
CA ASP A 83 12.27 -6.26 -5.02
C ASP A 83 12.39 -5.00 -4.15
N GLN A 84 13.43 -4.19 -4.37
CA GLN A 84 13.61 -2.94 -3.64
C GLN A 84 12.40 -2.00 -3.82
N GLU A 85 11.88 -1.87 -5.03
CA GLU A 85 10.72 -1.02 -5.31
C GLU A 85 9.43 -1.56 -4.67
N VAL A 86 9.22 -2.88 -4.70
CA VAL A 86 8.12 -3.55 -3.98
C VAL A 86 8.17 -3.26 -2.49
N ARG A 87 9.35 -3.35 -1.86
CA ARG A 87 9.53 -3.06 -0.43
C ARG A 87 9.28 -1.59 -0.12
N ARG A 88 9.80 -0.68 -0.95
CA ARG A 88 9.60 0.76 -0.79
C ARG A 88 8.12 1.14 -0.86
N GLN A 89 7.40 0.60 -1.85
CA GLN A 89 5.97 0.84 -2.00
C GLN A 89 5.18 0.24 -0.82
N GLN A 90 5.55 -0.95 -0.33
CA GLN A 90 4.92 -1.56 0.84
C GLN A 90 5.06 -0.68 2.08
N GLN A 91 6.25 -0.15 2.34
CA GLN A 91 6.49 0.78 3.45
C GLN A 91 5.65 2.05 3.32
N ALA A 92 5.54 2.60 2.11
CA ALA A 92 4.70 3.77 1.84
C ALA A 92 3.21 3.48 2.10
N CYS A 93 2.70 2.31 1.69
CA CYS A 93 1.33 1.87 1.97
C CYS A 93 1.07 1.78 3.49
N VAL A 94 2.01 1.18 4.25
CA VAL A 94 1.90 1.07 5.71
C VAL A 94 1.89 2.45 6.37
N ALA A 95 2.75 3.36 5.93
CA ALA A 95 2.79 4.73 6.45
C ALA A 95 1.46 5.47 6.17
N GLN A 96 0.93 5.35 4.96
CA GLN A 96 -0.35 5.96 4.59
C GLN A 96 -1.53 5.36 5.38
N LEU A 97 -1.53 4.05 5.61
CA LEU A 97 -2.56 3.39 6.45
C LEU A 97 -2.54 3.93 7.88
N ARG A 98 -1.35 4.07 8.49
CA ARG A 98 -1.19 4.64 9.83
C ARG A 98 -1.68 6.09 9.88
N TYR A 99 -1.37 6.87 8.85
CA TYR A 99 -1.86 8.24 8.72
C TYR A 99 -3.39 8.30 8.66
N ASN A 100 -4.03 7.46 7.81
CA ASN A 100 -5.49 7.38 7.71
C ASN A 100 -6.13 7.02 9.06
N LYS A 101 -5.56 6.03 9.77
CA LYS A 101 -6.00 5.66 11.13
C LYS A 101 -5.91 6.82 12.11
N GLY A 102 -4.85 7.62 12.04
CA GLY A 102 -4.72 8.84 12.84
C GLY A 102 -5.85 9.85 12.56
N LEU A 103 -6.21 10.04 11.29
CA LEU A 103 -7.30 10.93 10.90
C LEU A 103 -8.67 10.43 11.38
N GLU A 104 -8.91 9.12 11.34
CA GLU A 104 -10.14 8.51 11.89
C GLU A 104 -10.30 8.83 13.38
N VAL A 105 -9.22 8.69 14.16
CA VAL A 105 -9.24 9.04 15.59
C VAL A 105 -9.54 10.52 15.82
N VAL A 106 -8.99 11.42 15.00
CA VAL A 106 -9.26 12.86 15.09
C VAL A 106 -10.73 13.14 14.78
N ARG A 107 -11.27 12.53 13.73
CA ARG A 107 -12.70 12.63 13.38
C ARG A 107 -13.57 12.19 14.54
N ASP A 108 -13.31 11.03 15.11
CA ASP A 108 -14.14 10.45 16.18
C ASP A 108 -14.14 11.34 17.42
N LYS A 109 -12.97 11.85 17.83
CA LYS A 109 -12.88 12.85 18.92
C LYS A 109 -13.68 14.12 18.63
N GLN A 110 -13.73 14.56 17.38
CA GLN A 110 -14.51 15.74 17.01
C GLN A 110 -16.03 15.45 17.03
N GLN A 111 -16.46 14.28 16.56
CA GLN A 111 -17.86 13.84 16.65
C GLN A 111 -18.32 13.74 18.11
N ASP A 112 -17.48 13.18 18.98
CA ASP A 112 -17.80 13.08 20.41
C ASP A 112 -17.94 14.45 21.07
N ARG A 113 -17.08 15.42 20.69
CA ARG A 113 -17.17 16.80 21.19
C ARG A 113 -18.46 17.48 20.72
N GLU A 114 -18.83 17.32 19.45
CA GLU A 114 -20.07 17.89 18.89
C GLU A 114 -21.30 17.26 19.57
N ARG A 115 -21.33 15.93 19.74
CA ARG A 115 -22.42 15.22 20.44
C ARG A 115 -22.56 15.69 21.89
N ARG A 116 -21.45 15.77 22.64
CA ARG A 116 -21.46 16.29 24.03
C ARG A 116 -21.88 17.76 24.11
N HIS A 117 -21.69 18.53 23.05
CA HIS A 117 -22.15 19.91 23.02
C HIS A 117 -23.66 19.97 22.78
N GLN A 118 -24.19 19.20 21.83
CA GLN A 118 -25.63 19.08 21.56
C GLN A 118 -26.41 18.63 22.80
N ILE A 119 -25.97 17.54 23.46
CA ILE A 119 -26.60 17.04 24.68
C ILE A 119 -26.66 18.12 25.77
N ARG A 120 -25.58 18.89 25.94
CA ARG A 120 -25.54 19.98 26.93
C ARG A 120 -26.46 21.14 26.56
N GLN A 121 -26.66 21.44 25.28
CA GLN A 121 -27.61 22.46 24.86
C GLN A 121 -29.06 21.98 25.05
N GLU A 122 -29.35 20.74 24.71
CA GLU A 122 -30.67 20.12 24.93
C GLU A 122 -31.04 20.07 26.41
N GLN A 123 -30.10 19.68 27.29
CA GLN A 123 -30.30 19.69 28.73
C GLN A 123 -30.61 21.10 29.25
N LYS A 124 -29.81 22.11 28.86
CA LYS A 124 -30.08 23.50 29.26
C LYS A 124 -31.46 23.97 28.84
N HIS A 125 -31.87 23.67 27.60
CA HIS A 125 -33.18 24.06 27.11
C HIS A 125 -34.32 23.35 27.87
N SER A 126 -34.14 22.06 28.18
CA SER A 126 -35.08 21.30 29.01
C SER A 126 -35.20 21.86 30.42
N ASP A 127 -34.08 22.24 31.04
CA ASP A 127 -34.04 22.83 32.37
C ASP A 127 -34.73 24.20 32.39
N GLU A 128 -34.50 25.04 31.37
CA GLU A 128 -35.18 26.33 31.19
C GLU A 128 -36.70 26.17 31.05
N LEU A 129 -37.17 25.23 30.21
CA LEU A 129 -38.60 24.94 30.07
C LEU A 129 -39.22 24.45 31.39
N THR A 130 -38.51 23.59 32.11
CA THR A 130 -38.96 23.07 33.41
C THR A 130 -39.06 24.20 34.44
N ALA A 131 -38.08 25.09 34.50
CA ALA A 131 -38.09 26.26 35.37
C ALA A 131 -39.25 27.21 35.06
N LEU A 132 -39.53 27.47 33.78
CA LEU A 132 -40.67 28.28 33.35
C LEU A 132 -42.02 27.64 33.72
N LEU A 133 -42.16 26.32 33.54
CA LEU A 133 -43.37 25.61 33.96
C LEU A 133 -43.56 25.70 35.47
N LEU A 134 -42.51 25.49 36.26
CA LEU A 134 -42.59 25.59 37.72
C LEU A 134 -42.90 27.01 38.21
N GLN A 135 -42.39 28.05 37.55
CA GLN A 135 -42.74 29.44 37.85
C GLN A 135 -44.21 29.76 37.57
N ASN A 136 -44.81 29.13 36.55
CA ASN A 136 -46.21 29.32 36.22
C ASN A 136 -47.17 28.45 37.04
N VAL A 137 -46.67 27.53 37.87
CA VAL A 137 -47.48 26.55 38.62
C VAL A 137 -47.69 26.92 40.10
N SER A 138 -47.05 27.94 40.66
CA SER A 138 -47.35 28.37 42.04
C SER A 138 -47.16 29.88 42.29
N PRO A 139 -48.07 30.59 43.00
CA PRO A 139 -49.16 30.06 43.85
C PRO A 139 -50.57 30.56 43.47
N PHE A 140 -51.50 29.63 43.22
CA PHE A 140 -52.83 29.74 43.82
C PHE A 140 -52.70 29.18 45.25
N ALA A 141 -52.40 30.07 46.18
CA ALA A 141 -52.65 29.90 47.62
C ALA A 141 -54.02 30.50 47.95
#